data_AF-A0AAW2J418-F1
#
_entry.id   AF-A0AAW2J418-F1
#
_cell.length_a   1.000
_cell.length_b   1.000
_cell.length_c   1.000
_cell.angle_alpha   90.00
_cell.angle_beta   90.00
_cell.angle_gamma   90.00
#
_symmetry.space_group_name_H-M   'P 1'
#
loop_
_entity.id
_entity.type
_entity.pdbx_description
1 polymer ?
#
loop_
_entity_poly.entity_id
_entity_poly.type
_entity_poly.pdbx_seq_one_letter_code
_entity_poly.pdbx_strand_id
1 'polypeptide(L)'
;MEASLIDGWEQLEQAFLNRFYSTRWTVSMVGLTNYRQWKEEPVVDYINRWRNLSLNCKDRLSEASAIEMRIQGIHWGLFTFFKESYLNLSKSQQLEHMTWS
;
A
#
# COMPACT_ATOMS: atom_id res chain seq x y z
N MET A 1 -10.50 3.42 -34.45
CA MET A 1 -10.19 3.45 -33.01
C MET A 1 -11.51 3.29 -32.30
N GLU A 2 -11.79 2.08 -31.84
CA GLU A 2 -13.02 1.80 -31.11
C GLU A 2 -12.81 2.33 -29.69
N ALA A 3 -13.56 3.37 -29.34
CA ALA A 3 -13.59 3.88 -27.98
C ALA A 3 -14.27 2.82 -27.12
N SER A 4 -13.50 1.86 -26.62
CA SER A 4 -13.91 1.03 -25.49
C SER A 4 -14.28 1.99 -24.37
N LEU A 5 -15.57 2.22 -24.18
CA LEU A 5 -16.14 3.00 -23.10
C LEU A 5 -15.60 2.40 -21.81
N ILE A 6 -14.62 3.08 -21.22
CA ILE A 6 -14.05 2.72 -19.92
C ILE A 6 -15.19 2.90 -18.92
N ASP A 7 -15.74 1.80 -18.41
CA ASP A 7 -16.97 1.83 -17.59
C ASP A 7 -16.68 2.04 -16.09
N GLY A 8 -15.41 2.10 -15.70
CA GLY A 8 -15.02 2.16 -14.29
C GLY A 8 -13.56 2.50 -14.05
N TRP A 9 -13.25 2.80 -12.79
CA TRP A 9 -11.91 3.19 -12.34
C TRP A 9 -10.85 2.12 -12.64
N GLU A 10 -11.16 0.84 -12.39
CA GLU A 10 -10.24 -0.29 -12.64
C GLU A 10 -9.86 -0.39 -14.13
N GLN A 11 -10.81 -0.18 -15.04
CA GLN A 11 -10.55 -0.20 -16.49
C GLN A 11 -9.75 1.04 -16.94
N LEU A 12 -10.01 2.21 -16.34
CA LEU A 12 -9.30 3.45 -16.64
C LEU A 12 -7.83 3.34 -16.26
N GLU A 13 -7.58 2.90 -15.04
CA GLU A 13 -6.25 2.72 -14.48
C GLU A 13 -5.44 1.72 -15.32
N GLN A 14 -6.03 0.58 -15.68
CA GLN A 14 -5.36 -0.42 -16.51
C GLN A 14 -5.01 0.09 -17.91
N ALA A 15 -5.92 0.81 -18.57
CA ALA A 15 -5.69 1.37 -19.90
C ALA A 15 -4.58 2.45 -19.89
N PHE A 16 -4.54 3.28 -18.85
CA PHE A 16 -3.50 4.28 -18.64
C PHE A 16 -2.13 3.61 -18.44
N LEU A 17 -2.03 2.66 -17.52
CA LEU A 17 -0.78 1.95 -17.23
C LEU A 17 -0.24 1.20 -18.46
N ASN A 18 -1.11 0.49 -19.18
CA ASN A 18 -0.73 -0.24 -20.39
C ASN A 18 -0.14 0.68 -21.48
N ARG A 19 -0.60 1.93 -21.56
CA ARG A 19 -0.23 2.86 -22.63
C ARG A 19 0.95 3.76 -22.29
N PHE A 20 1.11 4.12 -21.02
CA PHE A 20 2.14 5.08 -20.58
C PHE A 20 3.26 4.45 -19.76
N TYR A 21 3.07 3.25 -19.21
CA TYR A 21 4.03 2.54 -18.36
C TYR A 21 4.45 1.21 -19.01
N SER A 22 5.07 1.29 -20.19
CA SER A 22 5.62 0.09 -20.84
C SER A 22 7.01 -0.24 -20.26
N THR A 23 7.05 -1.05 -19.19
CA THR A 23 8.11 -2.05 -18.93
C THR A 23 7.75 -2.92 -17.72
N ARG A 24 7.31 -4.13 -18.06
CA ARG A 24 6.56 -5.09 -17.26
C ARG A 24 7.49 -5.99 -16.45
N TRP A 25 8.10 -5.49 -15.38
CA TRP A 25 8.50 -6.38 -14.28
C TRP A 25 7.25 -6.69 -13.46
N THR A 26 6.46 -7.65 -13.92
CA THR A 26 5.29 -8.10 -13.16
C THR A 26 5.76 -8.85 -11.93
N VAL A 27 5.37 -8.36 -10.75
CA VAL A 27 5.61 -9.03 -9.48
C VAL A 27 4.35 -9.84 -9.12
N SER A 28 4.50 -11.02 -8.53
CA SER A 28 3.36 -11.74 -7.95
C SER A 28 3.09 -11.28 -6.52
N MET A 29 1.94 -11.61 -5.97
CA MET A 29 1.65 -11.38 -4.55
C MET A 29 2.69 -12.05 -3.64
N VAL A 30 3.14 -13.27 -3.99
CA VAL A 30 4.24 -13.96 -3.30
C VAL A 30 5.59 -13.24 -3.48
N GLY A 31 5.81 -12.61 -4.62
CA GLY A 31 6.98 -11.75 -4.83
C GLY A 31 6.96 -10.55 -3.88
N LEU A 32 5.80 -9.89 -3.74
CA LEU A 32 5.61 -8.71 -2.89
C LEU A 32 5.89 -8.98 -1.40
N THR A 33 5.61 -10.18 -0.88
CA THR A 33 5.93 -10.52 0.53
C THR A 33 7.43 -10.54 0.83
N ASN A 34 8.27 -10.67 -0.19
CA ASN A 34 9.72 -10.68 -0.04
C ASN A 34 10.34 -9.28 -0.02
N TYR A 35 9.59 -8.27 -0.45
CA TYR A 35 10.03 -6.88 -0.40
C TYR A 35 9.78 -6.32 0.99
N ARG A 36 10.72 -6.54 1.91
CA ARG A 36 10.73 -5.97 3.25
C ARG A 36 11.45 -4.62 3.29
N GLN A 37 11.26 -3.90 4.38
CA GLN A 37 12.01 -2.69 4.69
C GLN A 37 13.51 -3.04 4.84
N TRP A 38 14.38 -2.26 4.21
CA TRP A 38 15.82 -2.40 4.42
C TRP A 38 16.25 -1.83 5.76
N LYS A 39 17.40 -2.30 6.29
CA LYS A 39 17.87 -1.96 7.65
C LYS A 39 17.94 -0.46 7.95
N GLU A 40 18.25 0.35 6.94
CA GLU A 40 18.45 1.81 7.07
C GLU A 40 17.44 2.62 6.24
N GLU A 41 16.48 1.95 5.61
CA GLU A 41 15.46 2.61 4.80
C GLU A 41 14.39 3.23 5.71
N PRO A 42 14.06 4.52 5.59
CA PRO A 42 12.93 5.12 6.28
C PRO A 42 11.61 4.41 5.93
N VAL A 43 10.69 4.29 6.89
CA VAL A 43 9.40 3.61 6.66
C VAL A 43 8.63 4.23 5.49
N VAL A 44 8.66 5.56 5.37
CA VAL A 44 7.98 6.27 4.26
C VAL A 44 8.54 5.85 2.90
N ASP A 45 9.85 5.68 2.79
CA ASP A 45 10.51 5.27 1.55
C ASP A 45 10.19 3.81 1.22
N TYR A 46 10.19 2.93 2.22
CA TYR A 46 9.72 1.55 2.09
C TYR A 46 8.27 1.49 1.58
N ILE A 47 7.37 2.29 2.16
CA ILE A 47 5.96 2.36 1.77
C ILE A 47 5.82 2.80 0.31
N ASN A 48 6.57 3.82 -0.11
CA ASN A 48 6.53 4.34 -1.47
C ASN A 48 7.12 3.32 -2.46
N ARG A 49 8.24 2.70 -2.13
CA ARG A 49 8.86 1.64 -2.94
C ARG A 49 7.91 0.45 -3.11
N TRP A 50 7.31 -0.02 -2.02
CA TRP A 50 6.37 -1.13 -2.05
C TRP A 50 5.09 -0.77 -2.83
N ARG A 51 4.56 0.46 -2.68
CA ARG A 51 3.41 0.96 -3.46
C ARG A 51 3.70 0.92 -4.96
N ASN A 52 4.85 1.44 -5.38
CA ASN A 52 5.26 1.43 -6.79
C ASN A 52 5.43 0.00 -7.34
N LEU A 53 5.92 -0.93 -6.52
CA LEU A 53 6.02 -2.34 -6.89
C LEU A 53 4.63 -2.99 -7.01
N SER A 54 3.70 -2.68 -6.11
CA SER A 54 2.34 -3.24 -6.13
C SER A 54 1.52 -2.82 -7.36
N LEU A 55 1.80 -1.66 -7.96
CA LEU A 55 1.19 -1.23 -9.23
C LEU A 55 1.53 -2.17 -10.39
N ASN A 56 2.66 -2.89 -10.29
CA ASN A 56 3.08 -3.88 -11.26
C ASN A 56 2.69 -5.31 -10.84
N CYS A 57 1.83 -5.47 -9.83
CA CYS A 57 1.37 -6.78 -9.39
C CYS A 57 0.45 -7.39 -10.47
N LYS A 58 0.78 -8.59 -10.93
CA LYS A 58 -0.08 -9.31 -11.89
C LYS A 58 -1.34 -9.91 -11.26
N ASP A 59 -1.33 -10.06 -9.94
CA ASP A 59 -2.43 -10.63 -9.17
C ASP A 59 -3.32 -9.48 -8.66
N ARG A 60 -4.65 -9.69 -8.65
CA ARG A 60 -5.61 -8.69 -8.17
C ARG A 60 -5.44 -8.50 -6.67
N LEU A 61 -4.86 -7.38 -6.27
CA LEU A 61 -4.51 -7.10 -4.88
C LEU A 61 -5.61 -6.23 -4.25
N SER A 62 -6.29 -6.74 -3.22
CA SER A 62 -7.21 -5.88 -2.44
C SER A 62 -6.42 -4.88 -1.61
N GLU A 63 -7.02 -3.71 -1.33
CA GLU A 63 -6.39 -2.70 -0.47
C GLU A 63 -6.08 -3.26 0.93
N ALA A 64 -6.99 -4.05 1.50
CA ALA A 64 -6.78 -4.69 2.80
C ALA A 64 -5.58 -5.65 2.80
N SER A 65 -5.48 -6.50 1.77
CA SER A 65 -4.32 -7.41 1.61
C SER A 65 -3.02 -6.63 1.42
N ALA A 66 -3.07 -5.53 0.67
CA ALA A 66 -1.91 -4.67 0.44
C ALA A 66 -1.39 -4.03 1.74
N ILE A 67 -2.30 -3.56 2.58
CA ILE A 67 -2.00 -2.98 3.89
C ILE A 67 -1.36 -4.04 4.80
N GLU A 68 -1.97 -5.23 4.88
CA GLU A 68 -1.47 -6.31 5.73
C GLU A 68 -0.06 -6.76 5.32
N MET A 69 0.16 -7.00 4.03
CA MET A 69 1.47 -7.41 3.51
C MET A 69 2.55 -6.35 3.76
N ARG A 70 2.22 -5.07 3.55
CA ARG A 70 3.15 -3.95 3.81
C ARG A 70 3.55 -3.91 5.28
N ILE A 71 2.58 -4.03 6.20
CA ILE A 71 2.81 -4.03 7.65
C ILE A 71 3.76 -5.18 8.05
N GLN A 72 3.54 -6.38 7.51
CA GLN A 72 4.40 -7.55 7.80
C GLN A 72 5.86 -7.36 7.34
N GLY A 73 6.10 -6.51 6.34
CA GLY A 73 7.44 -6.20 5.85
C GLY A 73 8.16 -5.05 6.57
N ILE A 74 7.50 -4.34 7.49
CA ILE A 74 8.12 -3.28 8.31
C ILE A 74 9.00 -3.91 9.40
N HIS A 75 10.16 -3.31 9.68
CA HIS A 75 11.03 -3.76 10.75
C HIS A 75 10.34 -3.62 12.11
N TRP A 76 10.35 -4.69 12.93
CA TRP A 76 9.56 -4.78 14.17
C TRP A 76 9.76 -3.59 15.12
N GLY A 77 10.97 -3.04 15.25
CA GLY A 77 11.24 -1.89 16.10
C GLY A 77 10.54 -0.60 15.66
N LEU A 78 10.21 -0.47 14.37
CA LEU A 78 9.43 0.65 13.83
C LEU A 78 7.93 0.32 13.87
N PHE A 79 7.55 -0.94 13.61
CA PHE A 79 6.16 -1.38 13.75
C PHE A 79 5.63 -1.18 15.17
N THR A 80 6.42 -1.47 16.20
CA THR A 80 6.04 -1.23 17.59
C THR A 80 5.80 0.25 17.85
N PHE A 81 6.69 1.13 17.36
CA PHE A 81 6.54 2.59 17.47
C PHE A 81 5.28 3.12 16.77
N PHE A 82 5.03 2.68 15.53
CA PHE A 82 3.83 3.09 14.80
C PHE A 82 2.56 2.54 15.46
N LYS A 83 2.54 1.26 15.86
CA LYS A 83 1.37 0.67 16.54
C LYS A 83 1.04 1.40 17.83
N GLU A 84 2.04 1.72 18.65
CA GLU A 84 1.85 2.54 19.85
C GLU A 84 1.32 3.93 19.50
N SER A 85 1.91 4.60 18.51
CA SER A 85 1.48 5.93 18.06
C SER A 85 0.03 5.94 17.56
N TYR A 86 -0.37 4.95 16.75
CA TYR A 86 -1.74 4.80 16.26
C TYR A 86 -2.74 4.49 17.39
N LEU A 87 -2.39 3.59 18.32
CA LEU A 87 -3.22 3.30 19.50
C LEU A 87 -3.39 4.54 20.38
N ASN A 88 -2.34 5.33 20.56
CA ASN A 88 -2.37 6.56 21.33
C ASN A 88 -3.22 7.63 20.63
N LEU A 89 -3.13 7.76 19.31
CA LEU A 89 -3.96 8.68 18.53
C LEU A 89 -5.45 8.27 18.61
N SER A 90 -5.76 6.99 18.44
CA SER A 90 -7.12 6.47 18.57
C SER A 90 -7.69 6.69 19.96
N LYS A 91 -6.89 6.47 21.02
CA LYS A 91 -7.28 6.79 22.40
C LYS A 91 -7.52 8.29 22.61
N SER A 92 -6.68 9.15 22.03
CA SER A 92 -6.85 10.61 22.15
C SER A 92 -8.14 11.10 21.50
N GLN A 93 -8.48 10.58 20.31
CA GLN A 93 -9.74 10.91 19.62
C GLN A 93 -10.97 10.43 20.41
N GLN A 94 -10.90 9.27 21.06
CA GLN A 94 -11.97 8.78 21.93
C GLN A 94 -12.14 9.63 23.20
N LEU A 95 -11.01 10.03 23.82
CA LEU A 95 -11.01 10.91 25.00
C LEU A 95 -11.62 12.28 24.68
N GLU A 96 -11.24 12.88 23.55
CA GLU A 96 -11.82 14.16 23.09
C GLU A 96 -13.34 14.07 22.93
N HIS A 97 -13.85 12.95 22.40
CA HIS A 97 -15.29 12.72 22.23
C HIS A 97 -16.03 12.59 23.58
N MET A 98 -15.37 12.07 24.62
CA MET A 98 -15.93 11.94 25.97
C MET A 98 -15.88 13.24 26.78
N THR A 99 -14.91 14.13 26.51
CA THR A 99 -14.73 15.37 27.28
C THR A 99 -15.59 16.54 26.81
N TRP A 100 -16.16 16.47 25.61
CA TRP A 100 -17.02 17.52 25.02
C TRP A 100 -18.50 17.08 24.85
N SER A 101 -18.93 16.05 25.59
CA SER A 101 -20.34 15.59 25.69
C SER A 101 -20.92 15.94 27.05
#